data_AF-A0A318U9Y0-F1
#
_entry.id   AF-A0A318U9Y0-F1
#
_cell.length_a   1.000
_cell.length_b   1.000
_cell.length_c   1.000
_cell.angle_alpha   90.00
_cell.angle_beta   90.00
_cell.angle_gamma   90.00
#
_symmetry.space_group_name_H-M   'P 1'
#
loop_
_entity.id
_entity.type
_entity.pdbx_description
1 polymer ?
#
loop_
_entity_poly.entity_id
_entity_poly.type
_entity_poly.pdbx_seq_one_letter_code
_entity_poly.pdbx_strand_id
1 'polypeptide(L)'
;MMTVTVLAIIESDTIPAAPLSKVMNERLRRFAAELQDKHLKDLDLLDPDCEDVVIYLGYDSKYNVRWKIVNDVSAAIESEVARHCALLGYVLWKGSTIYNFNSRN
;
A
#
# COMPACT_ATOMS: atom_id res chain seq x y z
N MET A 1 -12.75 15.51 4.44
CA MET A 1 -11.43 15.52 3.77
C MET A 1 -10.79 14.20 4.11
N MET A 2 -10.54 13.37 3.08
CA MET A 2 -9.97 12.05 3.26
C MET A 2 -8.50 12.13 3.68
N THR A 3 -8.06 11.27 4.59
CA THR A 3 -6.65 11.10 4.95
C THR A 3 -6.09 9.87 4.26
N VAL A 4 -5.23 10.08 3.27
CA VAL A 4 -4.48 8.98 2.63
C VAL A 4 -3.16 8.79 3.36
N THR A 5 -2.90 7.56 3.84
CA THR A 5 -1.65 7.18 4.50
C THR A 5 -1.01 6.03 3.74
N VAL A 6 0.25 6.19 3.32
CA VAL A 6 1.01 5.11 2.68
C VAL A 6 2.23 4.74 3.50
N LEU A 7 2.27 3.51 4.02
CA LEU A 7 3.36 3.01 4.87
C LEU A 7 4.28 2.06 4.09
N ALA A 8 5.58 2.37 4.10
CA ALA A 8 6.62 1.47 3.59
C ALA A 8 6.95 0.39 4.64
N ILE A 9 6.52 -0.84 4.39
CA ILE A 9 6.80 -2.02 5.21
C ILE A 9 8.15 -2.61 4.83
N ILE A 10 9.12 -2.44 5.74
CA ILE A 10 10.49 -2.93 5.60
C ILE A 10 10.57 -4.32 6.24
N GLU A 11 9.83 -5.25 5.68
CA GLU A 11 9.91 -6.67 6.00
C GLU A 11 10.23 -7.40 4.70
N SER A 12 11.42 -7.99 4.63
CA SER A 12 11.84 -8.75 3.46
C SER A 12 11.98 -10.21 3.85
N ASP A 13 11.34 -11.08 3.08
CA ASP A 13 11.46 -12.54 3.22
C ASP A 13 12.91 -13.04 3.06
N THR A 14 13.76 -12.19 2.45
CA THR A 14 15.20 -12.40 2.31
C THR A 14 15.94 -11.16 2.81
N ILE A 15 16.99 -11.30 3.62
CA ILE A 15 17.77 -10.15 4.10
C ILE A 15 18.86 -9.87 3.05
N PRO A 16 18.76 -8.80 2.24
CA PRO A 16 19.82 -8.46 1.31
C PRO A 16 21.07 -8.00 2.08
N ALA A 17 22.23 -7.98 1.43
CA ALA A 17 23.41 -7.36 2.00
C ALA A 17 23.13 -5.90 2.43
N ALA A 18 23.73 -5.47 3.54
CA ALA A 18 23.40 -4.19 4.19
C ALA A 18 23.39 -2.94 3.28
N PRO A 19 24.31 -2.78 2.30
CA PRO A 19 24.26 -1.64 1.38
C PRO A 19 23.02 -1.66 0.48
N LEU A 20 22.63 -2.84 -0.01
CA LEU A 20 21.48 -3.01 -0.89
C LEU A 20 20.17 -2.79 -0.12
N SER A 21 20.06 -3.32 1.10
CA SER A 21 18.86 -3.13 1.92
C SER A 21 18.61 -1.66 2.24
N LYS A 22 19.66 -0.87 2.52
CA LYS A 22 19.54 0.57 2.74
C LYS A 22 18.97 1.29 1.52
N VAL A 23 19.53 1.05 0.33
CA VAL A 23 19.07 1.68 -0.93
C VAL A 23 17.63 1.29 -1.24
N MET A 24 17.28 0.02 -1.07
CA MET A 24 15.92 -0.48 -1.28
C MET A 24 14.90 0.17 -0.34
N ASN A 25 15.25 0.32 0.93
CA ASN A 25 14.39 0.93 1.95
C ASN A 25 14.16 2.41 1.69
N GLU A 26 15.22 3.14 1.32
CA GLU A 26 15.11 4.55 0.92
C GLU A 26 14.21 4.70 -0.31
N ARG A 27 14.37 3.81 -1.30
CA ARG A 27 13.52 3.80 -2.49
C ARG A 27 12.04 3.54 -2.16
N LEU A 28 11.75 2.55 -1.30
CA LEU A 28 10.39 2.22 -0.92
C LEU A 28 9.70 3.36 -0.15
N ARG A 29 10.44 4.05 0.73
CA ARG A 29 9.93 5.25 1.44
C ARG A 29 9.59 6.38 0.47
N ARG A 30 10.42 6.60 -0.57
CA ARG A 30 10.12 7.58 -1.62
C ARG A 30 8.86 7.19 -2.39
N PHE A 31 8.72 5.92 -2.77
CA PHE A 31 7.52 5.43 -3.45
C PHE A 31 6.25 5.58 -2.62
N ALA A 32 6.33 5.35 -1.30
CA ALA A 32 5.20 5.58 -0.41
C ALA A 32 4.78 7.05 -0.37
N ALA A 33 5.74 7.96 -0.18
CA ALA A 33 5.48 9.40 -0.18
C ALA A 33 4.91 9.88 -1.53
N GLU A 34 5.45 9.41 -2.66
CA GLU A 34 4.93 9.79 -3.97
C GLU A 34 3.53 9.23 -4.26
N LEU A 35 3.25 7.99 -3.86
CA LEU A 35 1.91 7.41 -3.99
C LEU A 35 0.89 8.24 -3.20
N GLN A 36 1.23 8.61 -1.97
CA GLN A 36 0.39 9.44 -1.10
C GLN A 36 0.18 10.85 -1.67
N ASP A 37 1.27 11.58 -1.92
CA ASP A 37 1.22 13.03 -2.11
C ASP A 37 0.90 13.43 -3.55
N LYS A 38 1.12 12.53 -4.52
CA LYS A 38 0.96 12.84 -5.96
C LYS A 38 -0.12 12.02 -6.63
N HIS A 39 -0.12 10.71 -6.41
CA HIS A 39 -0.93 9.80 -7.21
C HIS A 39 -2.34 9.63 -6.66
N LEU A 40 -2.52 9.67 -5.33
CA LEU A 40 -3.81 9.42 -4.68
C LEU A 40 -4.47 10.67 -4.09
N LYS A 41 -3.97 11.86 -4.45
CA LYS A 41 -4.42 13.15 -3.91
C LYS A 41 -5.89 13.47 -4.19
N ASP A 42 -6.48 12.87 -5.22
CA ASP A 42 -7.84 13.17 -5.69
C ASP A 42 -8.84 12.04 -5.31
N LEU A 43 -8.45 11.11 -4.42
CA LEU A 43 -9.34 10.04 -3.94
C LEU A 43 -10.55 10.58 -3.17
N ASP A 44 -10.42 11.74 -2.52
CA ASP A 44 -11.49 12.40 -1.78
C ASP A 44 -12.67 12.83 -2.65
N LEU A 45 -12.45 12.98 -3.97
CA LEU A 45 -13.50 13.30 -4.95
C LEU A 45 -14.37 12.09 -5.31
N LEU A 46 -13.88 10.86 -5.08
CA LEU A 46 -14.57 9.62 -5.44
C LEU A 46 -15.55 9.15 -4.38
N ASP A 47 -15.19 9.31 -3.11
CA ASP A 47 -16.00 8.89 -1.98
C ASP A 47 -15.91 9.93 -0.84
N PRO A 48 -16.84 10.90 -0.79
CA PRO A 48 -16.82 11.95 0.22
C PRO A 48 -17.01 11.45 1.65
N ASP A 49 -17.60 10.26 1.82
CA ASP A 49 -17.89 9.65 3.12
C ASP A 49 -16.70 8.83 3.65
N CYS A 50 -15.69 8.58 2.82
CA CYS A 50 -14.49 7.87 3.23
C CYS A 50 -13.52 8.82 3.96
N GLU A 51 -13.31 8.57 5.25
CA GLU A 51 -12.46 9.41 6.10
C GLU A 51 -10.97 9.09 5.95
N ASP A 52 -10.61 7.83 5.75
CA ASP A 52 -9.22 7.38 5.67
C ASP A 52 -8.98 6.24 4.68
N VAL A 53 -7.78 6.22 4.10
CA VAL A 53 -7.28 5.12 3.27
C VAL A 53 -5.86 4.83 3.68
N VAL A 54 -5.62 3.62 4.21
CA VAL A 54 -4.31 3.18 4.67
C VAL A 54 -3.79 2.11 3.74
N ILE A 55 -2.64 2.38 3.10
CA ILE A 55 -2.02 1.50 2.12
C ILE A 55 -0.65 1.07 2.62
N TYR A 56 -0.38 -0.23 2.59
CA TYR A 56 0.96 -0.76 2.81
C TYR A 56 1.66 -0.98 1.48
N LEU A 57 2.89 -0.50 1.37
CA LEU A 57 3.84 -0.85 0.31
C LEU A 57 4.95 -1.73 0.87
N GLY A 58 5.35 -2.74 0.11
CA GLY A 58 6.46 -3.61 0.47
C GLY A 58 7.17 -4.14 -0.77
N TYR A 59 8.18 -4.98 -0.57
CA TYR A 59 8.73 -5.80 -1.65
C TYR A 59 8.25 -7.24 -1.52
N ASP A 60 8.05 -7.91 -2.66
CA ASP A 60 7.98 -9.37 -2.70
C ASP A 60 9.39 -10.00 -2.69
N SER A 61 9.46 -11.32 -2.72
CA SER A 61 10.72 -12.07 -2.76
C SER A 61 11.56 -11.86 -4.03
N LYS A 62 10.99 -11.22 -5.06
CA LYS A 62 11.65 -10.85 -6.31
C LYS A 62 11.94 -9.34 -6.39
N TYR A 63 11.77 -8.61 -5.29
CA TYR A 63 11.95 -7.16 -5.21
C TYR A 63 10.99 -6.34 -6.07
N ASN A 64 9.84 -6.90 -6.46
CA ASN A 64 8.75 -6.11 -7.02
C ASN A 64 8.06 -5.34 -5.89
N VAL A 65 7.70 -4.09 -6.15
CA VAL A 65 6.88 -3.31 -5.22
C VAL A 65 5.48 -3.91 -5.20
N ARG A 66 5.00 -4.28 -4.01
CA ARG A 66 3.66 -4.80 -3.76
C ARG A 66 2.86 -3.87 -2.87
N TRP A 67 1.54 -3.87 -3.02
CA TRP A 67 0.66 -2.97 -2.27
C TRP A 67 -0.59 -3.67 -1.74
N LYS A 68 -1.17 -3.17 -0.64
CA LYS A 68 -2.53 -3.53 -0.19
C LYS A 68 -3.15 -2.39 0.60
N ILE A 69 -4.46 -2.21 0.50
CA ILE A 69 -5.25 -1.42 1.46
C ILE A 69 -5.44 -2.28 2.72
N VAL A 70 -5.38 -1.67 3.91
CA VAL A 70 -5.44 -2.39 5.20
C VAL A 70 -6.56 -1.93 6.13
N ASN A 71 -7.39 -0.98 5.69
CA ASN A 71 -8.64 -0.58 6.34
C ASN A 71 -9.81 -0.81 5.37
N ASP A 72 -11.04 -0.82 5.90
CA ASP A 72 -12.23 -0.98 5.08
C ASP A 72 -12.50 0.30 4.28
N VAL A 73 -12.71 0.16 2.97
CA VAL A 73 -13.03 1.26 2.04
C VAL A 73 -14.07 0.80 1.02
N SER A 74 -14.68 1.73 0.28
CA SER A 74 -15.60 1.36 -0.79
C SER A 74 -14.87 0.73 -1.99
N ALA A 75 -15.59 -0.10 -2.75
CA ALA A 75 -15.06 -0.73 -3.97
C ALA A 75 -14.59 0.29 -5.02
N ALA A 76 -15.13 1.52 -5.00
CA ALA A 76 -14.67 2.61 -5.85
C ALA A 76 -13.24 3.04 -5.50
N ILE A 77 -12.96 3.24 -4.21
CA ILE A 77 -11.61 3.55 -3.71
C ILE A 77 -10.65 2.40 -3.99
N GLU A 78 -11.04 1.15 -3.75
CA GLU A 78 -10.21 -0.02 -4.07
C GLU A 78 -9.82 -0.04 -5.55
N SER A 79 -10.78 0.20 -6.44
CA SER A 79 -10.59 0.18 -7.88
C SER A 79 -9.65 1.30 -8.34
N GLU A 80 -9.80 2.49 -7.77
CA GLU A 80 -8.98 3.64 -8.16
C GLU A 80 -7.54 3.50 -7.66
N VAL A 81 -7.34 3.06 -6.41
CA VAL A 81 -6.00 2.73 -5.89
C VAL A 81 -5.37 1.64 -6.75
N ALA A 82 -6.12 0.60 -7.12
CA ALA A 82 -5.62 -0.46 -7.99
C ALA A 82 -5.19 0.06 -9.36
N ARG A 83 -5.96 0.99 -9.94
CA ARG A 83 -5.65 1.64 -11.22
C ARG A 83 -4.32 2.41 -11.15
N HIS A 84 -4.13 3.23 -10.12
CA HIS A 84 -2.90 3.99 -9.92
C HIS A 84 -1.69 3.09 -9.67
N CYS A 85 -1.82 2.08 -8.80
CA CYS A 85 -0.76 1.13 -8.51
C CYS A 85 -0.37 0.31 -9.76
N ALA A 86 -1.33 -0.09 -10.60
CA ALA A 86 -1.04 -0.79 -11.84
C ALA A 86 -0.24 0.06 -12.84
N LEU A 87 -0.56 1.37 -12.97
CA LEU A 87 0.20 2.30 -13.82
C LEU A 87 1.65 2.48 -13.36
N LEU A 88 1.91 2.33 -12.06
CA LEU A 88 3.24 2.39 -11.46
C LEU A 88 3.99 1.03 -11.51
N GLY A 89 3.33 -0.02 -12.01
CA GLY A 89 3.88 -1.38 -12.04
C GLY A 89 3.90 -2.08 -10.68
N TYR A 90 3.15 -1.59 -9.70
CA TYR A 90 3.05 -2.20 -8.38
C TYR A 90 2.06 -3.38 -8.41
N VAL A 91 2.42 -4.47 -7.76
CA VAL A 91 1.61 -5.70 -7.76
C VAL A 91 0.72 -5.78 -6.53
N LEU A 92 -0.50 -6.30 -6.68
CA LEU A 92 -1.38 -6.52 -5.53
C LEU A 92 -0.74 -7.54 -4.59
N TRP A 93 -0.62 -7.19 -3.32
CA TRP A 93 -0.13 -8.06 -2.27
C TRP A 93 -1.22 -9.06 -1.86
N LYS A 94 -1.28 -10.17 -2.60
CA LYS A 94 -2.16 -11.31 -2.32
C LYS A 94 -1.55 -12.16 -1.19
N GLY A 95 -1.95 -11.95 0.06
CA GLY A 95 -1.40 -12.67 1.22
C GLY A 95 -1.94 -12.23 2.59
N SER A 96 -2.11 -13.22 3.48
CA SER A 96 -3.08 -13.37 4.59
C SER A 96 -3.79 -12.13 5.15
N THR A 97 -5.13 -12.19 5.07
CA THR A 97 -6.08 -11.72 6.07
C THR A 97 -5.63 -12.12 7.48
N ILE A 98 -4.89 -11.24 8.13
CA ILE A 98 -4.84 -11.13 9.59
C ILE A 98 -5.75 -9.93 9.83
N TYR A 99 -7.06 -10.05 10.07
CA TYR A 99 -7.74 -10.74 11.18
C TYR A 99 -9.11 -11.30 10.74
N ASN A 100 -9.28 -12.62 10.74
CA ASN A 100 -10.62 -13.20 10.96
C ASN A 100 -10.89 -13.12 12.47
N PHE A 101 -11.63 -12.12 12.94
CA PHE A 101 -12.24 -12.20 14.26
C PHE A 101 -13.30 -13.30 14.21
N ASN A 102 -12.93 -14.51 14.65
CA ASN A 102 -13.92 -15.49 15.07
C ASN A 102 -14.63 -14.93 16.31
N SER A 103 -15.75 -14.23 16.09
CA SER A 103 -16.77 -14.10 17.12
C SER A 103 -17.31 -15.51 17.38
N ARG A 104 -16.90 -16.11 18.50
CA ARG A 104 -17.59 -17.27 19.06
C ARG A 104 -18.82 -16.73 19.80
N ASN A 105 -19.98 -17.25 19.39
CA ASN A 105 -21.25 -17.20 20.11
C ASN A 105 -21.10 -17.52 21.60
#